data_AF-A0A6B0SL71-F1
#
_entry.id   AF-A0A6B0SL71-F1
#
_cell.length_a   1.000
_cell.length_b   1.000
_cell.length_c   1.000
_cell.angle_alpha   90.00
_cell.angle_beta   90.00
_cell.angle_gamma   90.00
#
_symmetry.space_group_name_H-M   'P 1'
#
loop_
_entity.id
_entity.type
_entity.pdbx_description
1 polymer ?
#
loop_
_entity_poly.entity_id
_entity_poly.type
_entity_poly.pdbx_seq_one_letter_code
_entity_poly.pdbx_strand_id
1 'polypeptide(L)' 'VVTTTIDGAVARTAAVHLAASLPDVPACGLATAEWLDADLAADPAPVEDGRIRVPDGPGHGVDVDRESPLPGGAD' A
#
# COMPACT_ATOMS: atom_id res chain seq x y z
N VAL A 1 17.17 -1.66 1.83
CA VAL A 1 15.96 -2.37 1.36
C VAL A 1 14.76 -1.56 1.85
N VAL A 2 13.81 -1.24 0.96
CA VAL A 2 12.54 -0.61 1.35
C VAL A 2 11.53 -1.71 1.65
N THR A 3 10.84 -1.62 2.77
CA THR A 3 9.87 -2.61 3.25
C THR A 3 8.83 -1.95 4.13
N THR A 4 7.70 -2.61 4.31
CA THR A 4 6.74 -2.35 5.39
C THR A 4 6.88 -3.41 6.49
N THR A 5 6.24 -3.22 7.64
CA THR A 5 6.03 -4.33 8.59
C THR A 5 4.91 -5.23 8.06
N ILE A 6 3.66 -4.92 8.40
CA ILE A 6 2.44 -5.39 7.73
C ILE A 6 1.48 -4.19 7.80
N ASP A 7 1.81 -3.17 7.01
CA ASP A 7 1.12 -1.88 7.09
C ASP A 7 0.04 -1.79 5.98
N GLY A 8 -1.06 -1.09 6.28
CA GLY A 8 -2.15 -0.87 5.33
C GLY A 8 -1.78 0.04 4.16
N ALA A 9 -2.75 0.26 3.26
CA ALA A 9 -2.58 0.91 1.96
C ALA A 9 -1.88 2.27 2.06
N VAL A 10 -2.22 3.08 3.08
CA VAL A 10 -1.60 4.40 3.30
C VAL A 10 -0.07 4.31 3.40
N ALA A 11 0.44 3.45 4.26
CA ALA A 11 1.88 3.31 4.49
C ALA A 11 2.56 2.56 3.34
N ARG A 12 1.91 1.51 2.81
CA ARG A 12 2.45 0.72 1.70
C ARG A 12 2.61 1.58 0.44
N THR A 13 1.62 2.38 0.08
CA THR A 13 1.72 3.25 -1.11
C THR A 13 2.75 4.36 -0.92
N ALA A 14 2.88 4.93 0.29
CA ALA A 14 3.98 5.85 0.58
C ALA A 14 5.37 5.19 0.38
N ALA A 15 5.53 3.93 0.80
CA ALA A 15 6.75 3.17 0.58
C ALA A 15 7.01 2.86 -0.90
N VAL A 16 5.97 2.68 -1.72
CA VAL A 16 6.07 2.55 -3.19
C VAL A 16 6.64 3.82 -3.82
N HIS A 17 6.12 4.99 -3.46
CA HIS A 17 6.67 6.27 -3.93
C HIS A 17 8.13 6.45 -3.51
N LEU A 18 8.47 6.11 -2.26
CA LEU A 18 9.85 6.16 -1.78
C LEU A 18 10.75 5.23 -2.60
N ALA A 19 10.37 3.97 -2.77
CA ALA A 19 11.15 3.00 -3.54
C ALA A 19 11.40 3.46 -4.98
N ALA A 20 10.39 4.03 -5.64
CA ALA A 20 10.49 4.55 -7.00
C ALA A 20 11.37 5.82 -7.12
N SER A 21 11.55 6.57 -6.04
CA SER A 21 12.40 7.77 -6.01
C SER A 21 13.89 7.45 -5.85
N LEU A 22 14.24 6.23 -5.44
CA LEU A 22 15.61 5.81 -5.21
C LEU A 22 16.24 5.28 -6.51
N PRO A 23 17.47 5.70 -6.86
CA PRO A 23 18.22 5.04 -7.92
C PRO A 23 18.61 3.61 -7.49
N ASP A 24 18.64 2.67 -8.44
CA ASP A 24 19.12 1.30 -8.27
C ASP A 24 18.51 0.54 -7.08
N VAL A 25 17.19 0.70 -6.86
CA VAL A 25 16.49 0.04 -5.75
C VAL A 25 16.52 -1.50 -5.91
N PRO A 26 16.97 -2.27 -4.89
CA PRO A 26 16.88 -3.72 -4.93
C PRO A 26 15.42 -4.18 -4.76
N ALA A 27 15.17 -5.49 -4.85
CA ALA A 27 13.85 -6.06 -4.53
C ALA A 27 13.36 -5.55 -3.16
N CYS A 28 12.11 -5.06 -3.13
CA CYS A 28 11.49 -4.45 -1.96
C CYS A 28 10.52 -5.43 -1.27
N GLY A 29 10.33 -5.27 0.03
CA GLY A 29 9.39 -6.06 0.84
C GLY A 29 8.00 -5.39 0.94
N LEU A 30 7.37 -5.09 -0.20
CA LEU A 30 6.10 -4.34 -0.23
C LEU A 30 4.86 -5.19 -0.57
N ALA A 31 5.05 -6.47 -0.92
CA ALA A 31 3.95 -7.39 -1.21
C ALA A 31 3.31 -7.97 0.05
N THR A 32 2.82 -7.08 0.93
CA THR A 32 2.27 -7.43 2.26
C THR A 32 0.77 -7.24 2.36
N ALA A 33 0.12 -6.66 1.34
CA ALA A 33 -1.31 -6.32 1.35
C ALA A 33 -2.21 -7.53 1.61
N GLU A 34 -1.92 -8.67 0.97
CA GLU A 34 -2.71 -9.90 1.08
C GLU A 34 -2.61 -10.59 2.46
N TRP A 35 -1.74 -10.11 3.35
CA TRP A 35 -1.64 -10.61 4.73
C TRP A 35 -2.66 -9.95 5.67
N LEU A 36 -3.30 -8.86 5.23
CA LEU A 36 -4.40 -8.21 5.93
C LEU A 36 -5.75 -8.77 5.46
N ASP A 37 -6.66 -9.05 6.38
CA ASP A 37 -8.02 -9.50 6.06
C ASP A 37 -8.84 -8.39 5.37
N ALA A 38 -8.64 -7.14 5.80
CA ALA A 38 -9.23 -5.95 5.22
C ALA A 38 -8.30 -4.74 5.39
N ASP A 39 -8.51 -3.71 4.59
CA ASP A 39 -7.80 -2.43 4.65
C ASP A 39 -8.81 -1.27 4.69
N LEU A 40 -8.36 -0.07 5.05
CA LEU A 40 -9.20 1.14 5.15
C LEU A 40 -9.52 1.76 3.78
N ALA A 41 -8.92 1.23 2.72
CA ALA A 41 -9.00 1.72 1.35
C ALA A 41 -8.74 0.58 0.37
N ALA A 42 -9.28 0.69 -0.85
CA ALA A 42 -8.81 -0.13 -1.95
C ALA A 42 -7.30 0.09 -2.20
N ASP A 43 -6.58 -0.94 -2.63
CA ASP A 43 -5.16 -0.84 -2.92
C ASP A 43 -4.91 -0.02 -4.20
N PRO A 44 -4.33 1.20 -4.14
CA PRO A 44 -4.04 1.96 -5.34
C PRO A 44 -2.75 1.50 -6.04
N ALA A 45 -1.96 0.64 -5.40
CA ALA A 45 -0.66 0.18 -5.90
C ALA A 45 -0.52 -1.36 -5.74
N PRO A 46 -1.41 -2.14 -6.39
CA PRO A 46 -1.38 -3.59 -6.30
C PRO A 46 -0.08 -4.17 -6.87
N VAL A 47 0.31 -5.33 -6.33
CA VAL A 47 1.42 -6.11 -6.86
C VAL A 47 0.92 -6.98 -8.01
N GLU A 48 1.49 -6.78 -9.20
CA GLU A 48 1.22 -7.58 -10.41
C GLU A 48 2.54 -8.10 -10.95
N ASP A 49 2.68 -9.42 -11.11
CA ASP A 49 3.89 -10.08 -11.63
C ASP A 49 5.20 -9.62 -10.92
N GLY A 50 5.12 -9.43 -9.59
CA GLY A 50 6.25 -8.96 -8.78
C GLY A 50 6.63 -7.50 -9.00
N ARG A 51 5.76 -6.71 -9.63
CA ARG A 51 5.94 -5.28 -9.90
C ARG A 51 4.80 -4.47 -9.29
N ILE A 52 5.10 -3.22 -8.96
CA ILE A 52 4.11 -2.27 -8.45
C ILE A 52 4.19 -1.03 -9.33
N ARG A 53 3.04 -0.53 -9.80
CA ARG A 53 2.96 0.77 -10.46
C ARG A 53 2.76 1.86 -9.41
N VAL A 54 3.52 2.94 -9.54
CA VAL A 54 3.35 4.12 -8.70
C VAL A 54 2.06 4.83 -9.15
N PRO A 55 1.12 5.14 -8.24
CA PRO A 55 -0.04 5.97 -8.58
C PRO A 55 0.40 7.33 -9.13
N ASP A 56 -0.25 7.79 -10.20
CA ASP A 56 0.09 9.00 -10.95
C ASP A 56 -0.84 10.19 -10.65
N GLY A 57 -1.80 10.01 -9.74
CA GLY A 57 -2.67 11.06 -9.23
C GLY A 57 -2.03 11.95 -8.14
N PRO A 58 -2.75 12.98 -7.67
CA PRO A 58 -2.28 13.84 -6.59
C PRO A 58 -2.01 13.07 -5.28
N GLY A 59 -1.00 13.52 -4.53
CA GLY A 59 -0.66 12.91 -3.25
C GLY A 59 -0.07 11.50 -3.40
N HIS A 60 -0.39 10.62 -2.46
CA HIS A 60 0.05 9.21 -2.48
C HIS A 60 -1.03 8.26 -3.06
N GLY A 61 -2.08 8.77 -3.71
CA GLY A 61 -3.07 7.96 -4.43
C GLY A 61 -4.03 7.10 -3.59
N VAL A 62 -3.97 7.11 -2.25
CA VAL A 62 -4.91 6.38 -1.39
C VAL A 62 -6.11 7.27 -1.09
N ASP A 63 -7.31 6.75 -1.35
CA ASP A 63 -8.57 7.34 -0.90
C ASP A 63 -9.17 6.47 0.21
N VAL A 64 -9.41 7.04 1.39
CA VAL A 64 -9.80 6.29 2.58
C VAL A 64 -11.32 6.27 2.70
N ASP A 65 -11.88 5.07 2.88
CA ASP A 65 -13.30 4.87 3.09
C ASP A 65 -13.71 5.33 4.50
N ARG A 66 -14.07 6.61 4.64
CA ARG A 66 -14.35 7.23 5.95
C ARG A 66 -15.65 6.78 6.62
N GLU A 67 -16.54 6.15 5.86
CA GLU A 67 -17.88 5.76 6.32
C GLU A 67 -18.01 4.26 6.62
N SER A 68 -16.97 3.47 6.31
CA SER A 68 -16.96 2.04 6.60
C SER A 68 -16.81 1.82 8.11
N PRO A 69 -17.68 1.03 8.76
CA PRO A 69 -17.46 0.62 10.15
C PRO A 69 -16.11 -0.10 10.24
N LEU A 70 -15.36 0.16 11.32
CA LEU A 70 -14.06 -0.46 11.51
C LEU A 70 -14.20 -1.99 11.42
N PRO A 71 -13.36 -2.69 10.63
CA PRO A 71 -13.38 -4.13 10.59
C PRO A 71 -13.14 -4.69 12.00
N GLY A 72 -14.05 -5.55 12.46
CA GLY A 72 -14.05 -6.11 13.82
C GLY A 72 -14.94 -5.40 14.84
N GLY A 73 -15.63 -4.32 14.46
CA GLY A 73 -16.70 -3.72 15.26
C GLY A 73 -18.02 -4.47 15.10
N ALA A 74 -18.09 -5.71 15.57
CA ALA A 74 -19.37 -6.37 15.83
C ALA A 74 -19.69 -6.24 17.33
N ASP A 75 -20.96 -5.98 17.63
CA ASP A 75 -21.56 -6.05 18.97
C ASP A 75 -21.35 -7.43 19.64
#